data_AF-A0A453EAB4-F1
#
_entry.id   AF-A0A453EAB4-F1
#
_cell.length_a   1.000
_cell.length_b   1.000
_cell.length_c   1.000
_cell.angle_alpha   90.00
_cell.angle_beta   90.00
_cell.angle_gamma   90.00
#
_symmetry.space_group_name_H-M   'P 1'
#
loop_
_entity.id
_entity.type
_entity.pdbx_description
1 polymer ?
#
loop_
_entity_poly.entity_id
_entity_poly.type
_entity_poly.pdbx_seq_one_letter_code
_entity_poly.pdbx_strand_id
1 'polypeptide(L)'
;MEQIRKKFLEEELKSDGEVINSFQELETLYIESFEQTTKKKVWAVGPMCLCHRDNNTMAARGNKASMDEAQCLQWLDSMKPGSVVFVSFGSLACTTPQQLVELGLGLETSRKPFIWVIKAGAKLPEVEEWLADEFEERVKNRGMVIRGWAPQLMILQHQAVGGFVTHCGWNSTIEGICAGVPMITWPHFGEQFLNEKLLVDVLKIGMEVGVKGVTQWGSENQEVMVTRDEVQKAVNTLMDEGAAAEEMRVRAKDCAIKARRAFDEGGSSYDNIRLLIQEMEIKTNACGSVVDRDGNKLSFLV
;
A
#
# COMPACT_ATOMS: atom_id res chain seq x y z
N MET A 1 10.82 16.20 -19.04
CA MET A 1 9.59 15.95 -18.27
C MET A 1 8.36 16.56 -18.93
N GLU A 2 8.36 17.85 -19.27
CA GLU A 2 7.17 18.53 -19.82
C GLU A 2 6.60 17.90 -21.10
N GLN A 3 7.46 17.52 -22.04
CA GLN A 3 7.03 16.87 -23.29
C GLN A 3 6.43 15.47 -23.07
N ILE A 4 6.90 14.75 -22.03
CA ILE A 4 6.34 13.44 -21.65
C ILE A 4 4.97 13.65 -21.01
N ARG A 5 4.84 14.62 -20.10
CA ARG A 5 3.58 14.97 -19.45
C ARG A 5 2.51 15.38 -20.47
N LYS A 6 2.89 16.19 -21.46
CA LYS A 6 1.97 16.59 -22.54
C LYS A 6 1.48 15.39 -23.35
N LYS A 7 2.38 14.49 -23.74
CA LYS A 7 1.98 13.25 -24.44
C LYS A 7 1.06 12.38 -23.59
N PHE A 8 1.33 12.26 -22.30
CA PHE A 8 0.49 11.51 -21.38
C PHE A 8 -0.94 12.07 -21.35
N LEU A 9 -1.09 13.39 -21.18
CA LEU A 9 -2.39 14.07 -21.20
C LEU A 9 -3.10 13.92 -22.54
N GLU A 10 -2.37 14.00 -23.67
CA GLU A 10 -2.96 13.82 -25.00
C GLU A 10 -3.52 12.40 -25.20
N GLU A 11 -2.80 11.36 -24.74
CA GLU A 11 -3.26 9.98 -24.82
C GLU A 11 -4.38 9.70 -23.81
N GLU A 12 -4.28 10.24 -22.59
CA GLU A 12 -5.33 10.19 -21.59
C GLU A 12 -6.61 10.85 -22.09
N LEU A 13 -6.54 11.94 -22.87
CA LEU A 13 -7.70 12.57 -23.51
C LEU A 13 -8.28 11.74 -24.65
N LYS A 14 -7.49 10.92 -25.34
CA LYS A 14 -7.96 10.02 -26.40
C LYS A 14 -8.56 8.72 -25.88
N SER A 15 -8.31 8.35 -24.63
CA SER A 15 -8.85 7.12 -24.05
C SER A 15 -10.37 7.14 -23.99
N ASP A 16 -10.98 5.96 -24.07
CA ASP A 16 -12.43 5.81 -23.92
C ASP A 16 -12.90 5.87 -22.46
N GLY A 17 -11.98 5.67 -21.53
CA GLY A 17 -12.24 5.57 -20.10
C GLY A 17 -11.01 5.12 -19.33
N GLU A 18 -11.17 4.96 -18.02
CA GLU A 18 -10.10 4.58 -17.10
C GLU A 18 -10.40 3.27 -16.38
N VAL A 19 -9.42 2.40 -16.30
CA VAL A 19 -9.47 1.19 -15.47
C VAL A 19 -8.60 1.44 -14.25
N ILE A 20 -9.20 1.39 -13.06
CA ILE A 20 -8.49 1.73 -11.83
C ILE A 20 -8.51 0.57 -10.84
N ASN A 21 -7.38 0.38 -10.15
CA ASN A 21 -7.27 -0.56 -9.03
C ASN A 21 -7.84 0.08 -7.75
N SER A 22 -9.14 0.30 -7.75
CA SER A 22 -9.95 0.79 -6.63
C SER A 22 -11.34 0.14 -6.69
N PHE A 23 -12.24 0.49 -5.78
CA PHE A 23 -13.62 0.01 -5.75
C PHE A 23 -14.62 1.13 -5.47
N GLN A 24 -15.86 0.96 -5.93
CA GLN A 24 -16.87 2.02 -5.95
C GLN A 24 -17.11 2.61 -4.56
N GLU A 25 -17.24 1.77 -3.53
CA GLU A 25 -17.56 2.18 -2.16
C GLU A 25 -16.41 2.91 -1.47
N LEU A 26 -15.17 2.82 -1.98
CA LEU A 26 -14.02 3.55 -1.43
C LEU A 26 -14.00 5.01 -1.90
N GLU A 27 -14.32 5.23 -3.18
CA GLU A 27 -14.05 6.49 -3.87
C GLU A 27 -15.24 7.01 -4.67
N THR A 28 -16.49 6.67 -4.26
CA THR A 28 -17.73 6.98 -4.97
C THR A 28 -17.77 8.43 -5.48
N LEU A 29 -17.51 9.40 -4.61
CA LEU A 29 -17.56 10.82 -4.95
C LEU A 29 -16.52 11.21 -6.00
N TYR A 30 -15.31 10.63 -5.94
CA TYR A 30 -14.22 10.93 -6.86
C TYR A 30 -14.47 10.32 -8.24
N ILE A 31 -14.95 9.06 -8.26
CA ILE A 31 -15.34 8.36 -9.48
C ILE A 31 -16.45 9.14 -10.19
N GLU A 32 -17.54 9.46 -9.49
CA GLU A 32 -18.67 10.19 -10.07
C GLU A 32 -18.26 11.58 -10.56
N SER A 33 -17.46 12.31 -9.78
CA SER A 33 -16.95 13.63 -10.17
C SER A 33 -16.07 13.56 -11.42
N PHE A 34 -15.22 12.53 -11.52
CA PHE A 34 -14.39 12.30 -12.70
C PHE A 34 -15.25 12.06 -13.93
N GLU A 35 -16.18 11.09 -13.87
CA GLU A 35 -17.05 10.74 -14.99
C GLU A 35 -17.90 11.94 -15.45
N GLN A 36 -18.43 12.72 -14.50
CA GLN A 36 -19.20 13.92 -14.80
C GLN A 36 -18.38 15.00 -15.51
N THR A 37 -17.12 15.17 -15.12
CA THR A 37 -16.23 16.22 -15.63
C THR A 37 -15.65 15.85 -16.99
N THR A 38 -15.16 14.62 -17.13
CA THR A 38 -14.44 14.16 -18.32
C THR A 38 -15.37 13.54 -19.36
N LYS A 39 -16.59 13.15 -18.96
CA LYS A 39 -17.53 12.35 -19.76
C LYS A 39 -16.97 10.99 -20.15
N LYS A 40 -15.98 10.51 -19.41
CA LYS A 40 -15.33 9.21 -19.61
C LYS A 40 -15.79 8.24 -18.55
N LYS A 41 -15.90 6.97 -18.92
CA LYS A 41 -16.29 5.90 -17.99
C LYS A 41 -15.11 5.51 -17.11
N VAL A 42 -15.38 5.17 -15.86
CA VAL A 42 -14.40 4.60 -14.95
C VAL A 42 -14.82 3.18 -14.58
N TRP A 43 -13.94 2.22 -14.82
CA TRP A 43 -14.08 0.85 -14.38
C TRP A 43 -13.18 0.64 -13.15
N ALA A 44 -13.77 0.78 -11.97
CA ALA A 44 -13.12 0.42 -10.72
C ALA A 44 -13.16 -1.11 -10.56
N VAL A 45 -12.03 -1.77 -10.77
CA VAL A 45 -11.91 -3.24 -10.86
C VAL A 45 -11.13 -3.86 -9.69
N GLY A 46 -10.65 -3.03 -8.77
CA GLY A 46 -9.90 -3.48 -7.59
C GLY A 46 -10.81 -3.94 -6.45
N PRO A 47 -10.24 -4.32 -5.30
CA PRO A 47 -8.80 -4.36 -5.02
C PRO A 47 -8.13 -5.64 -5.53
N MET A 48 -7.20 -5.50 -6.49
CA MET A 48 -6.55 -6.63 -7.17
C MET A 48 -5.64 -7.48 -6.26
N CYS A 49 -5.30 -6.99 -5.06
CA CYS A 49 -4.54 -7.80 -4.10
C CYS A 49 -5.35 -9.01 -3.61
N LEU A 50 -6.70 -8.94 -3.61
CA LEU A 50 -7.59 -10.04 -3.20
C LEU A 50 -7.64 -11.22 -4.17
N CYS A 51 -7.00 -11.12 -5.34
CA CYS A 51 -6.77 -12.27 -6.21
C CYS A 51 -5.91 -13.37 -5.55
N HIS A 52 -5.09 -13.00 -4.56
CA HIS A 52 -4.25 -13.92 -3.80
C HIS A 52 -5.00 -14.36 -2.54
N ARG A 53 -5.42 -15.63 -2.48
CA ARG A 53 -6.33 -16.15 -1.44
C ARG A 53 -5.66 -17.00 -0.37
N ASP A 54 -4.47 -17.53 -0.65
CA ASP A 54 -3.71 -18.40 0.27
C ASP A 54 -2.33 -17.82 0.57
N ASN A 55 -1.71 -18.29 1.66
CA ASN A 55 -0.42 -17.79 2.12
C ASN A 55 0.69 -17.90 1.07
N ASN A 56 0.71 -18.95 0.24
CA ASN A 56 1.75 -19.12 -0.77
C ASN A 56 1.63 -18.06 -1.87
N THR A 57 0.41 -17.84 -2.37
CA THR A 57 0.15 -16.81 -3.39
C THR A 57 0.37 -15.39 -2.85
N MET A 58 0.05 -15.14 -1.57
CA MET A 58 0.32 -13.87 -0.92
C MET A 58 1.81 -13.62 -0.68
N ALA A 59 2.55 -14.64 -0.27
CA ALA A 59 3.99 -14.52 0.00
C ALA A 59 4.80 -14.38 -1.29
N ALA A 60 4.39 -15.06 -2.36
CA ALA A 60 4.97 -14.93 -3.69
C ALA A 60 4.67 -13.57 -4.36
N ARG A 61 3.81 -12.74 -3.78
CA ARG A 61 3.44 -11.45 -4.35
C ARG A 61 4.60 -10.44 -4.25
N GLY A 62 5.04 -9.96 -5.42
CA GLY A 62 6.10 -8.97 -5.54
C GLY A 62 7.46 -9.62 -5.82
N ASN A 63 8.50 -9.19 -5.12
CA ASN A 63 9.83 -9.79 -5.25
C ASN A 63 9.98 -11.00 -4.31
N LYS A 64 11.02 -11.81 -4.55
CA LYS A 64 11.39 -12.89 -3.65
C LYS A 64 11.71 -12.32 -2.26
N ALA A 65 11.06 -12.85 -1.23
CA ALA A 65 11.34 -12.48 0.15
C ALA A 65 12.82 -12.68 0.48
N SER A 66 13.40 -11.71 1.18
CA SER A 66 14.80 -11.74 1.62
C SER A 66 15.00 -12.50 2.94
N MET A 67 13.92 -13.11 3.45
CA MET A 67 13.90 -13.92 4.65
C MET A 67 13.09 -15.20 4.42
N ASP A 68 13.21 -16.15 5.34
CA ASP A 68 12.36 -17.32 5.39
C ASP A 68 10.93 -16.95 5.82
N GLU A 69 9.98 -17.15 4.91
CA GLU A 69 8.55 -16.86 5.12
C GLU A 69 8.00 -17.64 6.32
N ALA A 70 8.46 -18.88 6.53
CA ALA A 70 8.02 -19.71 7.64
C ALA A 70 8.48 -19.14 8.99
N GLN A 71 9.69 -18.56 9.05
CA GLN A 71 10.20 -17.92 10.27
C GLN A 71 9.45 -16.62 10.57
N CYS A 72 9.10 -15.84 9.54
CA CYS A 72 8.28 -14.64 9.69
C CYS A 72 6.90 -14.98 10.27
N LEU A 73 6.24 -15.99 9.69
CA LEU A 73 4.94 -16.48 10.17
C LEU A 73 5.03 -17.01 11.60
N GLN A 74 6.01 -17.85 11.91
CA GLN A 74 6.18 -18.41 13.26
C GLN A 74 6.37 -17.30 14.32
N TRP A 75 7.11 -16.24 13.98
CA TRP A 75 7.27 -15.10 14.87
C TRP A 75 5.96 -14.34 15.06
N LEU A 76 5.21 -14.10 13.97
CA LEU A 76 3.90 -13.46 14.02
C LEU A 76 2.87 -14.28 14.83
N ASP A 77 2.88 -15.60 14.68
CA ASP A 77 2.03 -16.54 15.44
C ASP A 77 2.30 -16.51 16.95
N SER A 78 3.54 -16.16 17.35
CA SER A 78 3.91 -16.01 18.75
C SER A 78 3.42 -14.71 19.40
N MET A 79 2.93 -13.76 18.60
CA MET A 79 2.49 -12.44 19.05
C MET A 79 0.99 -12.39 19.32
N LYS A 80 0.57 -11.49 20.20
CA LYS A 80 -0.85 -11.27 20.49
C LYS A 80 -1.57 -10.69 19.25
N PRO A 81 -2.84 -11.04 19.00
CA PRO A 81 -3.63 -10.41 17.95
C PRO A 81 -3.63 -8.88 18.06
N GLY A 82 -3.48 -8.20 16.92
CA GLY A 82 -3.46 -6.74 16.84
C GLY A 82 -2.35 -6.03 17.62
N SER A 83 -1.26 -6.72 17.98
CA SER A 83 -0.18 -6.13 18.79
C SER A 83 1.04 -5.69 18.00
N VAL A 84 1.20 -6.17 16.76
CA VAL A 84 2.38 -5.93 15.92
C VAL A 84 2.17 -4.71 15.02
N VAL A 85 3.18 -3.84 14.97
CA VAL A 85 3.28 -2.77 13.98
C VAL A 85 4.11 -3.25 12.80
N PHE A 86 3.55 -3.25 11.61
CA PHE A 86 4.30 -3.48 10.38
C PHE A 86 4.80 -2.14 9.82
N VAL A 87 6.07 -2.06 9.43
CA VAL A 87 6.70 -0.84 8.90
C VAL A 87 7.34 -1.16 7.56
N SER A 88 6.85 -0.53 6.49
CA SER A 88 7.38 -0.72 5.14
C SER A 88 7.12 0.50 4.26
N PHE A 89 8.18 0.99 3.61
CA PHE A 89 8.12 2.12 2.68
C PHE A 89 8.13 1.67 1.20
N GLY A 90 7.76 0.42 0.93
CA GLY A 90 7.59 -0.09 -0.43
C GLY A 90 8.91 -0.20 -1.23
N SER A 91 8.82 -0.32 -2.55
CA SER A 91 9.97 -0.60 -3.43
C SER A 91 10.76 0.63 -3.85
N LEU A 92 10.14 1.81 -3.90
CA LEU A 92 10.76 3.01 -4.48
C LEU A 92 11.27 4.00 -3.44
N ALA A 93 10.64 4.10 -2.27
CA ALA A 93 11.06 5.06 -1.27
C ALA A 93 12.44 4.72 -0.71
N CYS A 94 13.26 5.76 -0.65
CA CYS A 94 14.53 5.80 0.04
C CYS A 94 14.45 6.98 1.03
N THR A 95 15.22 6.89 2.10
CA THR A 95 15.26 7.90 3.16
C THR A 95 16.69 7.98 3.67
N THR A 96 17.02 9.03 4.41
CA THR A 96 18.39 9.25 4.90
C THR A 96 18.78 8.25 6.00
N PRO A 97 20.08 7.94 6.16
CA PRO A 97 20.57 7.11 7.27
C PRO A 97 20.09 7.61 8.64
N GLN A 98 20.14 8.93 8.84
CA GLN A 98 19.70 9.57 10.08
C GLN A 98 18.20 9.33 10.35
N GLN A 99 17.36 9.43 9.31
CA GLN A 99 15.93 9.19 9.45
C GLN A 99 15.61 7.73 9.80
N LEU A 100 16.37 6.76 9.26
CA LEU A 100 16.26 5.34 9.63
C LEU A 100 16.62 5.11 11.11
N VAL A 101 17.67 5.77 11.60
CA VAL A 101 18.06 5.70 13.02
C VAL A 101 16.96 6.28 13.92
N GLU A 102 16.40 7.44 13.59
CA GLU A 102 15.29 8.02 14.36
C GLU A 102 14.04 7.11 14.35
N LEU A 103 13.70 6.52 13.21
CA LEU A 103 12.62 5.55 13.09
C LEU A 103 12.84 4.33 13.99
N GLY A 104 14.01 3.70 13.89
CA GLY A 104 14.32 2.53 14.69
C GLY A 104 14.32 2.85 16.19
N LEU A 105 14.91 3.96 16.61
CA LEU A 105 14.89 4.40 18.01
C LEU A 105 13.47 4.69 18.52
N GLY A 106 12.59 5.25 17.68
CA GLY A 106 11.19 5.45 18.03
C GLY A 106 10.41 4.14 18.18
N LEU A 107 10.67 3.16 17.30
CA LEU A 107 10.12 1.80 17.42
C LEU A 107 10.63 1.12 18.69
N GLU A 108 11.92 1.28 19.01
CA GLU A 108 12.50 0.78 20.24
C GLU A 108 11.81 1.38 21.47
N THR A 109 11.68 2.70 21.56
CA THR A 109 11.10 3.38 22.73
C THR A 109 9.59 3.20 22.84
N SER A 110 8.88 2.87 21.74
CA SER A 110 7.43 2.54 21.78
C SER A 110 7.12 1.29 22.60
N ARG A 111 8.09 0.38 22.74
CA ARG A 111 7.94 -0.94 23.38
C ARG A 111 6.87 -1.84 22.75
N LYS A 112 6.30 -1.46 21.59
CA LYS A 112 5.38 -2.31 20.83
C LYS A 112 6.17 -3.36 20.03
N PRO A 113 5.59 -4.55 19.81
CA PRO A 113 6.12 -5.47 18.81
C PRO A 113 6.10 -4.88 17.41
N PHE A 114 7.13 -5.13 16.60
CA PHE A 114 7.18 -4.60 15.24
C PHE A 114 7.92 -5.51 14.26
N ILE A 115 7.53 -5.42 12.99
CA ILE A 115 8.31 -5.87 11.84
C ILE A 115 8.70 -4.64 11.04
N TRP A 116 10.00 -4.46 10.79
CA TRP A 116 10.51 -3.33 10.04
C TRP A 116 11.27 -3.79 8.79
N VAL A 117 10.71 -3.47 7.63
CA VAL A 117 11.35 -3.71 6.34
C VAL A 117 12.24 -2.54 5.99
N ILE A 118 13.54 -2.80 5.84
CA ILE A 118 14.54 -1.78 5.59
C ILE A 118 15.33 -2.12 4.32
N LYS A 119 15.61 -1.11 3.51
CA LYS A 119 16.55 -1.21 2.38
C LYS A 119 17.95 -0.81 2.82
N ALA A 120 18.42 -1.41 3.90
CA ALA A 120 19.80 -1.30 4.35
C ALA A 120 20.64 -2.44 3.76
N GLY A 121 21.96 -2.30 3.81
CA GLY A 121 22.93 -3.21 3.22
C GLY A 121 24.19 -2.47 2.78
N ALA A 122 24.89 -2.97 1.76
CA ALA A 122 26.13 -2.37 1.25
C ALA A 122 25.99 -0.90 0.80
N LYS A 123 24.76 -0.41 0.59
CA LYS A 123 24.49 0.99 0.23
C LYS A 123 24.46 1.93 1.44
N LEU A 124 24.23 1.41 2.65
CA LEU A 124 24.11 2.16 3.90
C LEU A 124 24.89 1.44 5.03
N PRO A 125 26.22 1.32 4.91
CA PRO A 125 27.04 0.57 5.87
C PRO A 125 26.91 1.10 7.30
N GLU A 126 26.79 2.41 7.49
CA GLU A 126 26.63 3.01 8.82
C GLU A 126 25.33 2.59 9.52
N VAL A 127 24.25 2.35 8.77
CA VAL A 127 22.98 1.88 9.31
C VAL A 127 23.08 0.39 9.66
N GLU A 128 23.74 -0.40 8.83
CA GLU A 128 23.96 -1.83 9.10
C GLU A 128 24.83 -2.06 10.35
N GLU A 129 25.90 -1.27 10.52
CA GLU A 129 26.73 -1.31 11.72
C GLU A 129 25.90 -0.99 12.97
N TRP A 130 25.13 0.10 12.93
CA TRP A 130 24.24 0.46 14.05
C TRP A 130 23.16 -0.60 14.36
N LEU A 131 22.59 -1.23 13.32
CA LEU A 131 21.63 -2.31 13.49
C LEU A 131 22.27 -3.51 14.19
N ALA A 132 23.45 -3.91 13.73
CA ALA A 132 24.15 -5.13 14.14
C ALA A 132 24.85 -5.00 15.51
N ASP A 133 25.44 -3.84 15.81
CA ASP A 133 26.19 -3.66 17.05
C ASP A 133 25.29 -3.79 18.27
N GLU A 134 24.04 -3.32 18.18
CA GLU A 134 23.32 -2.97 19.40
C GLU A 134 21.79 -2.95 19.27
N PHE A 135 21.23 -2.48 18.15
CA PHE A 135 19.79 -2.31 18.02
C PHE A 135 19.03 -3.65 18.01
N GLU A 136 19.42 -4.59 17.13
CA GLU A 136 18.69 -5.85 16.96
C GLU A 136 18.69 -6.69 18.24
N GLU A 137 19.79 -6.70 18.99
CA GLU A 137 19.87 -7.39 20.28
C GLU A 137 18.94 -6.78 21.34
N ARG A 138 18.79 -5.45 21.37
CA ARG A 138 17.88 -4.78 22.32
C ARG A 138 16.41 -5.03 22.03
N VAL A 139 16.05 -5.31 20.77
CA VAL A 139 14.66 -5.52 20.35
C VAL A 139 14.31 -6.97 20.04
N LYS A 140 15.25 -7.92 20.07
CA LYS A 140 15.10 -9.31 19.59
C LYS A 140 13.86 -10.07 20.06
N ASN A 141 13.31 -9.73 21.23
CA ASN A 141 12.12 -10.38 21.77
C ASN A 141 10.79 -9.82 21.23
N ARG A 142 10.82 -8.70 20.50
CA ARG A 142 9.63 -7.97 20.03
C ARG A 142 9.80 -7.29 18.67
N GLY A 143 11.01 -7.22 18.14
CA GLY A 143 11.33 -6.59 16.86
C GLY A 143 11.91 -7.61 15.89
N MET A 144 11.50 -7.52 14.64
CA MET A 144 12.09 -8.26 13.53
C MET A 144 12.44 -7.28 12.41
N VAL A 145 13.72 -7.21 12.04
CA VAL A 145 14.19 -6.36 10.94
C VAL A 145 14.38 -7.23 9.70
N ILE A 146 13.73 -6.85 8.61
CA ILE A 146 13.79 -7.55 7.32
C ILE A 146 14.55 -6.66 6.34
N ARG A 147 15.74 -7.10 5.94
CA ARG A 147 16.54 -6.38 4.94
C ARG A 147 16.05 -6.75 3.53
N GLY A 148 15.72 -5.78 2.70
CA GLY A 148 15.30 -6.00 1.31
C GLY A 148 13.79 -6.09 1.13
N TRP A 149 13.27 -7.29 0.81
CA TRP A 149 11.86 -7.51 0.51
C TRP A 149 11.18 -8.42 1.55
N ALA A 150 9.95 -8.07 1.93
CA ALA A 150 9.10 -8.84 2.81
C ALA A 150 7.80 -9.28 2.10
N PRO A 151 7.21 -10.42 2.47
CA PRO A 151 5.91 -10.86 1.98
C PRO A 151 4.78 -9.99 2.55
N GLN A 152 4.70 -8.73 2.11
CA GLN A 152 3.89 -7.68 2.72
C GLN A 152 2.40 -8.05 2.83
N LEU A 153 1.81 -8.60 1.77
CA LEU A 153 0.39 -8.98 1.78
C LEU A 153 0.11 -10.05 2.84
N MET A 154 0.99 -11.06 2.95
CA MET A 154 0.90 -12.11 3.96
C MET A 154 1.04 -11.54 5.38
N ILE A 155 2.00 -10.64 5.60
CA ILE A 155 2.21 -9.98 6.91
C ILE A 155 0.97 -9.16 7.29
N LEU A 156 0.49 -8.30 6.38
CA LEU A 156 -0.67 -7.43 6.64
C LEU A 156 -1.94 -8.21 6.96
N GLN A 157 -2.17 -9.35 6.31
CA GLN A 157 -3.35 -10.20 6.59
C GLN A 157 -3.21 -11.04 7.86
N HIS A 158 -2.04 -11.05 8.51
CA HIS A 158 -1.84 -11.81 9.73
C HIS A 158 -2.55 -11.16 10.93
N GLN A 159 -3.27 -11.96 11.72
CA GLN A 159 -4.06 -11.50 12.88
C GLN A 159 -3.27 -10.70 13.93
N ALA A 160 -1.96 -10.94 14.03
CA ALA A 160 -1.07 -10.24 14.96
C ALA A 160 -0.83 -8.79 14.57
N VAL A 161 -0.97 -8.42 13.29
CA VAL A 161 -0.75 -7.05 12.83
C VAL A 161 -1.92 -6.16 13.23
N GLY A 162 -1.61 -5.11 13.98
CA GLY A 162 -2.57 -4.11 14.46
C GLY A 162 -2.38 -2.72 13.88
N GLY A 163 -1.25 -2.46 13.23
CA GLY A 163 -0.94 -1.16 12.63
C GLY A 163 0.05 -1.25 11.48
N PHE A 164 -0.06 -0.33 10.52
CA PHE A 164 0.83 -0.26 9.38
C PHE A 164 1.43 1.14 9.20
N VAL A 165 2.74 1.28 9.38
CA VAL A 165 3.48 2.49 9.02
C VAL A 165 3.86 2.39 7.55
N THR A 166 3.31 3.28 6.73
CA THR A 166 3.37 3.18 5.27
C THR A 166 3.73 4.49 4.59
N HIS A 167 4.45 4.37 3.49
CA HIS A 167 4.72 5.46 2.55
C HIS A 167 3.49 5.92 1.76
N CYS A 168 2.32 5.29 1.95
CA CYS A 168 1.07 5.64 1.27
C CYS A 168 1.08 5.43 -0.26
N GLY A 169 1.99 4.61 -0.80
CA GLY A 169 1.90 4.19 -2.20
C GLY A 169 0.64 3.35 -2.42
N TRP A 170 -0.06 3.57 -3.54
CA TRP A 170 -1.44 3.07 -3.72
C TRP A 170 -1.61 1.56 -3.53
N ASN A 171 -0.65 0.75 -4.00
CA ASN A 171 -0.68 -0.71 -3.78
C ASN A 171 -0.64 -1.07 -2.30
N SER A 172 0.24 -0.43 -1.52
CA SER A 172 0.34 -0.68 -0.07
C SER A 172 -0.89 -0.15 0.68
N THR A 173 -1.41 1.00 0.25
CA THR A 173 -2.66 1.56 0.76
C THR A 173 -3.83 0.58 0.59
N ILE A 174 -4.03 0.04 -0.62
CA ILE A 174 -5.10 -0.93 -0.89
C ILE A 174 -4.89 -2.24 -0.13
N GLU A 175 -3.66 -2.73 -0.02
CA GLU A 175 -3.35 -3.95 0.76
C GLU A 175 -3.69 -3.77 2.26
N GLY A 176 -3.31 -2.64 2.86
CA GLY A 176 -3.65 -2.35 4.25
C GLY A 176 -5.15 -2.12 4.48
N ILE A 177 -5.85 -1.48 3.53
CA ILE A 177 -7.32 -1.34 3.55
C ILE A 177 -7.98 -2.72 3.52
N CYS A 178 -7.53 -3.63 2.64
CA CYS A 178 -8.10 -4.97 2.53
C CYS A 178 -7.84 -5.83 3.77
N ALA A 179 -6.69 -5.62 4.43
CA ALA A 179 -6.35 -6.25 5.70
C ALA A 179 -7.16 -5.67 6.89
N GLY A 180 -7.74 -4.48 6.74
CA GLY A 180 -8.48 -3.80 7.81
C GLY A 180 -7.57 -3.27 8.92
N VAL A 181 -6.35 -2.88 8.55
CA VAL A 181 -5.32 -2.39 9.46
C VAL A 181 -5.25 -0.86 9.39
N PRO A 182 -5.35 -0.13 10.53
CA PRO A 182 -5.19 1.32 10.53
C PRO A 182 -3.73 1.72 10.27
N MET A 183 -3.52 2.93 9.74
CA MET A 183 -2.22 3.33 9.18
C MET A 183 -1.61 4.56 9.85
N ILE A 184 -0.28 4.53 10.03
CA ILE A 184 0.52 5.74 10.24
C ILE A 184 1.07 6.15 8.89
N THR A 185 0.70 7.33 8.42
CA THR A 185 1.07 7.81 7.09
C THR A 185 2.41 8.52 7.14
N TRP A 186 3.31 8.11 6.24
CA TRP A 186 4.67 8.62 6.09
C TRP A 186 4.99 8.83 4.60
N PRO A 187 4.26 9.72 3.89
CA PRO A 187 4.49 9.95 2.47
C PRO A 187 5.93 10.43 2.20
N HIS A 188 6.52 9.98 1.10
CA HIS A 188 7.88 10.34 0.69
C HIS A 188 7.92 11.14 -0.61
N PHE A 189 6.98 10.96 -1.54
CA PHE A 189 6.94 11.72 -2.80
C PHE A 189 5.60 11.56 -3.54
N GLY A 190 5.36 12.46 -4.50
CA GLY A 190 4.33 12.29 -5.52
C GLY A 190 2.91 12.22 -4.95
N GLU A 191 2.12 11.28 -5.47
CA GLU A 191 0.72 11.06 -5.11
C GLU A 191 0.53 10.50 -3.70
N GLN A 192 1.59 10.05 -3.03
CA GLN A 192 1.53 9.52 -1.66
C GLN A 192 0.93 10.53 -0.68
N PHE A 193 1.21 11.82 -0.86
CA PHE A 193 0.62 12.89 -0.05
C PHE A 193 -0.90 13.04 -0.29
N LEU A 194 -1.40 12.73 -1.50
CA LEU A 194 -2.84 12.71 -1.77
C LEU A 194 -3.49 11.47 -1.15
N ASN A 195 -2.80 10.32 -1.23
CA ASN A 195 -3.26 9.08 -0.61
C ASN A 195 -3.32 9.19 0.92
N GLU A 196 -2.37 9.91 1.54
CA GLU A 196 -2.43 10.26 2.96
C GLU A 196 -3.72 11.03 3.27
N LYS A 197 -4.08 12.04 2.48
CA LYS A 197 -5.32 12.80 2.69
C LYS A 197 -6.57 11.94 2.56
N LEU A 198 -6.60 10.99 1.62
CA LEU A 198 -7.68 10.00 1.57
C LEU A 198 -7.74 9.18 2.87
N LEU A 199 -6.62 8.65 3.34
CA LEU A 199 -6.55 7.80 4.54
C LEU A 199 -6.93 8.55 5.83
N VAL A 200 -6.39 9.75 6.02
CA VAL A 200 -6.49 10.55 7.25
C VAL A 200 -7.75 11.41 7.25
N ASP A 201 -8.04 12.10 6.15
CA ASP A 201 -9.08 13.12 6.13
C ASP A 201 -10.45 12.58 5.69
N VAL A 202 -10.48 11.62 4.78
CA VAL A 202 -11.72 11.09 4.19
C VAL A 202 -12.16 9.81 4.89
N LEU A 203 -11.30 8.78 4.87
CA LEU A 203 -11.62 7.46 5.41
C LEU A 203 -11.53 7.41 6.94
N LYS A 204 -10.71 8.28 7.52
CA LYS A 204 -10.40 8.31 8.96
C LYS A 204 -9.87 6.97 9.48
N ILE A 205 -9.00 6.32 8.70
CA ILE A 205 -8.37 5.03 9.03
C ILE A 205 -6.86 5.17 9.25
N GLY A 206 -6.34 6.39 9.24
CA GLY A 206 -4.93 6.64 9.52
C GLY A 206 -4.67 7.99 10.18
N MET A 207 -3.42 8.19 10.56
CA MET A 207 -2.92 9.41 11.17
C MET A 207 -1.55 9.78 10.62
N GLU A 208 -1.31 11.08 10.49
CA GLU A 208 -0.04 11.63 10.02
C GLU A 208 1.06 11.42 11.06
N VAL A 209 2.24 10.96 10.62
CA VAL A 209 3.43 10.87 11.49
C VAL A 209 4.10 12.24 11.70
N GLY A 210 3.87 13.20 10.79
CA GLY A 210 4.46 14.54 10.87
C GLY A 210 5.16 15.05 9.61
N VAL A 211 5.15 14.29 8.51
CA VAL A 211 5.74 14.72 7.23
C VAL A 211 4.82 15.71 6.52
N LYS A 212 5.10 17.02 6.64
CA LYS A 212 4.24 18.09 6.10
C LYS A 212 4.71 18.70 4.77
N GLY A 213 5.91 18.35 4.31
CA GLY A 213 6.51 18.91 3.09
C GLY A 213 6.48 17.91 1.94
N VAL A 214 5.96 18.33 0.78
CA VAL A 214 6.03 17.52 -0.44
C VAL A 214 7.46 17.51 -0.95
N THR A 215 8.08 16.33 -0.92
CA THR A 215 9.41 16.08 -1.46
C THR A 215 9.34 15.51 -2.87
N GLN A 216 10.29 15.91 -3.72
CA GLN A 216 10.44 15.35 -5.06
C GLN A 216 11.20 14.03 -4.98
N TRP A 217 10.79 13.05 -5.80
CA TRP A 217 11.53 11.79 -5.91
C TRP A 217 12.99 12.05 -6.34
N GLY A 218 13.95 11.43 -5.63
CA GLY A 218 15.38 11.69 -5.81
C GLY A 218 15.92 12.90 -5.05
N SER A 219 15.14 13.51 -4.16
CA SER A 219 15.56 14.60 -3.26
C SER A 219 15.39 14.21 -1.79
N GLU A 220 15.74 12.97 -1.45
CA GLU A 220 15.58 12.38 -0.13
C GLU A 220 16.34 13.16 0.96
N ASN A 221 17.42 13.84 0.58
CA ASN A 221 18.18 14.72 1.49
C ASN A 221 17.42 15.99 1.94
N GLN A 222 16.26 16.28 1.35
CA GLN A 222 15.37 17.37 1.73
C GLN A 222 14.12 16.88 2.46
N GLU A 223 14.06 15.60 2.82
CA GLU A 223 12.94 15.06 3.58
C GLU A 223 12.78 15.75 4.94
N VAL A 224 11.54 15.81 5.42
CA VAL A 224 11.26 16.32 6.76
C VAL A 224 11.72 15.28 7.76
N MET A 225 12.64 15.68 8.64
CA MET A 225 13.09 14.82 9.73
C MET A 225 11.96 14.57 10.72
N VAL A 226 11.52 13.32 10.84
CA VAL A 226 10.60 12.85 11.87
C VAL A 226 11.43 12.29 13.01
N THR A 227 11.26 12.86 14.19
CA THR A 227 12.02 12.48 15.39
C THR A 227 11.54 11.14 15.96
N ARG A 228 12.41 10.44 16.69
CA ARG A 228 12.06 9.22 17.45
C ARG A 228 10.87 9.42 18.39
N ASP A 229 10.71 10.60 18.95
CA ASP A 229 9.61 10.93 19.88
C ASP A 229 8.27 11.04 19.12
N GLU A 230 8.29 11.61 17.91
CA GLU A 230 7.12 11.64 17.02
C GLU A 230 6.74 10.23 16.56
N VAL A 231 7.73 9.40 16.19
CA VAL A 231 7.50 7.99 15.86
C VAL A 231 6.91 7.22 17.04
N GLN A 232 7.52 7.34 18.22
CA GLN A 232 7.04 6.70 19.45
C GLN A 232 5.60 7.10 19.74
N LYS A 233 5.30 8.41 19.67
CA LYS A 233 3.98 8.95 19.91
C LYS A 233 2.96 8.42 18.90
N ALA A 234 3.29 8.42 17.60
CA ALA A 234 2.40 7.93 16.55
C ALA A 234 2.09 6.43 16.74
N VAL A 235 3.12 5.61 16.98
CA VAL A 235 2.98 4.18 17.23
C VAL A 235 2.11 3.92 18.45
N ASN A 236 2.37 4.58 19.58
CA ASN A 236 1.56 4.41 20.79
C ASN A 236 0.13 4.86 20.57
N THR A 237 -0.09 6.01 19.94
CA THR A 237 -1.44 6.54 19.66
C THR A 237 -2.27 5.57 18.82
N LEU A 238 -1.68 4.96 17.79
CA LEU A 238 -2.37 3.99 16.93
C LEU A 238 -2.67 2.66 17.68
N MET A 239 -1.73 2.21 18.50
CA MET A 239 -1.73 0.87 19.09
C MET A 239 -2.34 0.80 20.50
N ASP A 240 -2.61 1.94 21.15
CA ASP A 240 -3.20 1.98 22.48
C ASP A 240 -4.73 1.82 22.45
N GLU A 241 -5.33 1.58 23.62
CA GLU A 241 -6.77 1.31 23.79
C GLU A 241 -7.61 2.60 23.91
N GLY A 242 -7.15 3.69 23.28
CA GLY A 242 -7.87 4.97 23.26
C GLY A 242 -9.08 4.94 22.32
N ALA A 243 -10.09 5.76 22.61
CA ALA A 243 -11.32 5.85 21.80
C ALA A 243 -11.04 6.21 20.32
N ALA A 244 -10.11 7.13 20.07
CA ALA A 244 -9.71 7.50 18.70
C ALA A 244 -9.03 6.34 17.95
N ALA A 245 -8.19 5.57 18.64
CA ALA A 245 -7.54 4.40 18.08
C ALA A 245 -8.55 3.29 17.74
N GLU A 246 -9.54 3.08 18.63
CA GLU A 246 -10.61 2.13 18.40
C GLU A 246 -11.51 2.54 17.23
N GLU A 247 -11.86 3.82 17.11
CA GLU A 247 -12.62 4.31 15.97
C GLU A 247 -11.89 4.04 14.65
N MET A 248 -10.58 4.32 14.58
CA MET A 248 -9.78 4.01 13.39
C MET A 248 -9.78 2.52 13.05
N ARG A 249 -9.62 1.64 14.06
CA ARG A 249 -9.67 0.17 13.86
C ARG A 249 -11.02 -0.30 13.35
N VAL A 250 -12.12 0.21 13.90
CA VAL A 250 -13.48 -0.12 13.46
C VAL A 250 -13.70 0.31 12.01
N ARG A 251 -13.31 1.52 11.66
CA ARG A 251 -13.41 2.04 10.28
C ARG A 251 -12.55 1.25 9.30
N ALA A 252 -11.31 0.92 9.66
CA ALA A 252 -10.44 0.10 8.83
C ALA A 252 -11.06 -1.28 8.54
N LYS A 253 -11.65 -1.92 9.55
CA LYS A 253 -12.38 -3.19 9.38
C LYS A 253 -13.62 -3.05 8.48
N ASP A 254 -14.37 -1.97 8.60
CA ASP A 254 -15.51 -1.68 7.71
C ASP A 254 -15.06 -1.52 6.25
N CYS A 255 -13.97 -0.77 6.01
CA CYS A 255 -13.36 -0.65 4.69
C CYS A 255 -12.92 -2.01 4.13
N ALA A 256 -12.33 -2.89 4.95
CA ALA A 256 -11.97 -4.24 4.54
C ALA A 256 -13.17 -5.11 4.15
N ILE A 257 -14.30 -4.97 4.86
CA ILE A 257 -15.55 -5.66 4.53
C ILE A 257 -16.09 -5.18 3.19
N LYS A 258 -16.11 -3.86 2.95
CA LYS A 258 -16.53 -3.26 1.67
C LYS A 258 -15.63 -3.71 0.52
N ALA A 259 -14.31 -3.68 0.74
CA ALA A 259 -13.31 -4.15 -0.23
C ALA A 259 -13.57 -5.60 -0.69
N ARG A 260 -13.83 -6.52 0.25
CA ARG A 260 -14.17 -7.91 -0.09
C ARG A 260 -15.50 -8.02 -0.82
N ARG A 261 -16.54 -7.33 -0.35
CA ARG A 261 -17.86 -7.32 -0.99
C ARG A 261 -17.82 -6.78 -2.42
N ALA A 262 -17.04 -5.75 -2.68
CA ALA A 262 -16.88 -5.19 -4.01
C ALA A 262 -16.20 -6.17 -4.98
N PHE A 263 -15.26 -6.97 -4.48
CA PHE A 263 -14.48 -7.93 -5.26
C PHE A 263 -15.21 -9.26 -5.52
N ASP A 264 -16.01 -9.74 -4.56
CA ASP A 264 -16.74 -10.99 -4.68
C ASP A 264 -17.84 -10.94 -5.76
N GLU A 265 -18.34 -12.12 -6.16
CA GLU A 265 -19.40 -12.22 -7.18
C GLU A 265 -20.64 -11.41 -6.81
N GLY A 266 -21.11 -10.57 -7.74
CA GLY A 266 -22.20 -9.61 -7.50
C GLY A 266 -21.77 -8.30 -6.82
N GLY A 267 -20.48 -8.13 -6.54
CA GLY A 267 -19.89 -6.88 -6.07
C GLY A 267 -19.64 -5.87 -7.20
N SER A 268 -19.44 -4.60 -6.83
CA SER A 268 -19.27 -3.51 -7.81
C SER A 268 -18.07 -3.72 -8.74
N SER A 269 -16.96 -4.22 -8.22
CA SER A 269 -15.74 -4.41 -9.00
C SER A 269 -15.84 -5.63 -9.91
N TYR A 270 -16.47 -6.70 -9.43
CA TYR A 270 -16.81 -7.87 -10.24
C TYR A 270 -17.70 -7.46 -11.42
N ASP A 271 -18.74 -6.67 -11.16
CA ASP A 271 -19.62 -6.15 -12.21
C ASP A 271 -18.89 -5.19 -13.16
N ASN A 272 -18.01 -4.32 -12.67
CA ASN A 272 -17.21 -3.44 -13.51
C ASN A 272 -16.27 -4.21 -14.46
N ILE A 273 -15.68 -5.32 -14.01
CA ILE A 273 -14.90 -6.20 -14.89
C ILE A 273 -15.79 -6.76 -16.00
N ARG A 274 -16.98 -7.27 -15.66
CA ARG A 274 -17.93 -7.79 -16.64
C ARG A 274 -18.38 -6.73 -17.65
N LEU A 275 -18.67 -5.52 -17.18
CA LEU A 275 -19.04 -4.39 -18.03
C LEU A 275 -17.88 -3.93 -18.92
N LEU A 276 -16.64 -3.99 -18.43
CA LEU A 276 -15.46 -3.70 -19.22
C LEU A 276 -15.28 -4.72 -20.36
N ILE A 277 -15.40 -6.01 -20.06
CA ILE A 277 -15.32 -7.09 -21.06
C ILE A 277 -16.39 -6.89 -22.14
N GLN A 278 -17.64 -6.65 -21.75
CA GLN A 278 -18.74 -6.39 -22.69
C GLN A 278 -18.47 -5.19 -23.59
N GLU A 279 -17.94 -4.09 -23.04
CA GLU A 279 -17.57 -2.91 -23.82
C GLU A 279 -16.51 -3.25 -24.87
N MET A 280 -15.48 -4.00 -24.48
CA MET A 280 -14.41 -4.42 -25.39
C MET A 280 -14.93 -5.36 -26.48
N GLU A 281 -15.85 -6.27 -26.16
CA GLU A 281 -16.50 -7.15 -27.15
C GLU A 281 -17.33 -6.35 -28.16
N ILE A 282 -18.14 -5.40 -27.69
CA ILE A 282 -18.95 -4.53 -28.54
C ILE A 282 -18.05 -3.74 -29.50
N LYS A 283 -16.97 -3.13 -28.99
CA LYS A 283 -16.02 -2.39 -29.82
C LYS A 283 -15.32 -3.27 -30.84
N THR A 284 -14.89 -4.46 -30.44
CA THR A 284 -14.28 -5.43 -31.35
C THR A 284 -15.24 -5.81 -32.48
N ASN A 285 -16.51 -6.05 -32.14
CA ASN A 285 -17.55 -6.40 -33.12
C ASN A 285 -17.94 -5.21 -34.01
N ALA A 286 -17.99 -3.99 -33.47
CA ALA A 286 -18.29 -2.77 -34.20
C ALA A 286 -17.16 -2.33 -35.14
N CYS A 287 -15.91 -2.62 -34.78
CA CYS A 287 -14.74 -2.35 -35.63
C CYS A 287 -14.58 -3.37 -36.79
N GLY A 288 -15.45 -4.38 -36.83
CA GLY A 288 -15.34 -5.52 -37.73
C GLY A 288 -14.17 -6.42 -37.33
N SER A 289 -14.31 -7.73 -37.50
CA SER A 289 -13.17 -8.64 -37.43
C SER A 289 -12.08 -8.14 -38.38
N VAL A 290 -10.99 -7.60 -37.86
CA VAL A 290 -9.77 -7.38 -38.65
C VAL A 290 -9.17 -8.75 -38.87
N VAL A 291 -9.68 -9.43 -39.88
CA VAL A 291 -9.02 -10.57 -40.49
C VAL A 291 -7.90 -9.96 -41.34
N ASP A 292 -6.66 -10.40 -41.13
CA ASP A 292 -5.62 -10.10 -42.11
C ASP A 292 -6.01 -10.74 -43.46
N ARG A 293 -5.31 -10.36 -44.54
CA ARG A 293 -5.60 -10.86 -45.89
C ARG A 293 -5.51 -12.40 -46.02
N ASP A 294 -5.02 -13.11 -45.00
CA ASP A 294 -4.78 -14.56 -45.00
C ASP A 294 -5.72 -15.35 -44.05
N GLY A 295 -6.71 -14.70 -43.42
CA GLY A 295 -7.78 -15.44 -42.73
C GLY A 295 -7.52 -15.80 -41.27
N ASN A 296 -6.45 -15.31 -40.64
CA ASN A 296 -6.09 -15.70 -39.27
C ASN A 296 -6.66 -14.74 -38.22
N LYS A 297 -7.25 -15.30 -37.15
CA LYS A 297 -7.67 -14.55 -35.95
C LYS A 297 -6.43 -14.09 -35.17
N LEU A 298 -6.26 -12.79 -35.00
CA LEU A 298 -5.28 -12.23 -34.07
C LEU A 298 -5.74 -12.49 -32.63
N SER A 299 -5.02 -13.37 -31.93
CA SER A 299 -5.12 -13.54 -30.49
C SER A 299 -4.37 -12.40 -29.80
N PHE A 300 -5.06 -11.60 -28.99
CA PHE A 300 -4.41 -10.66 -28.08
C PHE A 300 -3.81 -11.44 -26.91
N LEU A 301 -2.50 -11.32 -26.70
CA LEU A 301 -1.87 -11.71 -25.43
C LEU A 301 -2.29 -10.70 -24.36
N VAL A 302 -2.84 -11.23 -23.26
CA VAL A 302 -3.10 -10.50 -22.01
C VAL A 302 -1.77 -10.12 -21.35
#